data_AF-A0A963RNW7-F1
#
_entry.id   AF-A0A963RNW7-F1
#
_cell.length_a   1.000
_cell.length_b   1.000
_cell.length_c   1.000
_cell.angle_alpha   90.00
_cell.angle_beta   90.00
_cell.angle_gamma   90.00
#
_symmetry.space_group_name_H-M   'P 1'
#
loop_
_entity.id
_entity.type
_entity.pdbx_description
1 polymer ?
#
loop_
_entity_poly.entity_id
_entity_poly.type
_entity_poly.pdbx_seq_one_letter_code
_entity_poly.pdbx_strand_id
1 'polypeptide(L)'
;MLLAALAWPAVAQTPNPSFALIGHIEQLQLDQPGNPLSGGKVRVKGVEVTLPRNLLLTMPGQYLTLNDLFRGPHPGTAPALAPVRPQSGLALADTPAPRVPFEINVIGNIVNGEYIAAVARIFQVELGIGAGFVRAIDLAKGELLVGARPEAGESPAAKAARDAAAARVRLNDPEGAYGKRNADKFGGGASPLDDRFSVDPDNPPVVALTGFPMCIPRSAADPQCPASNRAPAPDATRFTCGPT
;
A
#
# COMPACT_ATOMS: atom_id res chain seq x y z
N MET A 1 -71.61 -12.63 -4.03
CA MET A 1 -70.31 -12.70 -3.34
C MET A 1 -69.50 -11.49 -3.75
N LEU A 2 -69.37 -10.50 -2.86
CA LEU A 2 -68.46 -9.37 -3.04
C LEU A 2 -67.06 -9.82 -2.63
N LEU A 3 -66.09 -9.81 -3.54
CA LEU A 3 -64.67 -9.95 -3.18
C LEU A 3 -64.15 -8.58 -2.72
N ALA A 4 -63.87 -8.45 -1.43
CA ALA A 4 -63.10 -7.32 -0.89
C ALA A 4 -61.62 -7.54 -1.21
N ALA A 5 -61.03 -6.65 -2.01
CA ALA A 5 -59.60 -6.62 -2.24
C ALA A 5 -58.91 -6.09 -0.98
N LEU A 6 -58.16 -6.96 -0.29
CA LEU A 6 -57.25 -6.58 0.79
C LEU A 6 -56.04 -5.89 0.16
N ALA A 7 -56.00 -4.55 0.23
CA ALA A 7 -54.79 -3.80 -0.08
C ALA A 7 -53.86 -3.86 1.14
N TRP A 8 -52.76 -4.60 1.03
CA TRP A 8 -51.66 -4.49 1.99
C TRP A 8 -50.92 -3.17 1.77
N PRO A 9 -50.54 -2.44 2.84
CA PRO A 9 -49.69 -1.27 2.69
C PRO A 9 -48.34 -1.73 2.13
N ALA A 10 -47.95 -1.16 0.99
CA ALA A 10 -46.59 -1.26 0.50
C ALA A 10 -45.69 -0.46 1.47
N VAL A 11 -44.95 -1.17 2.33
CA VAL A 11 -43.91 -0.55 3.13
C VAL A 11 -42.76 -0.26 2.17
N ALA A 12 -42.52 1.01 1.86
CA ALA A 12 -41.34 1.41 1.11
C ALA A 12 -40.11 0.91 1.89
N GLN A 13 -39.28 0.08 1.26
CA GLN A 13 -37.96 -0.21 1.82
C GLN A 13 -37.21 1.12 1.88
N THR A 14 -36.93 1.62 3.08
CA THR A 14 -35.91 2.67 3.24
C THR A 14 -34.62 2.08 2.66
N PRO A 15 -34.09 2.63 1.55
CA PRO A 15 -32.83 2.16 1.01
C PRO A 15 -31.79 2.19 2.13
N ASN A 16 -30.98 1.15 2.25
CA ASN A 16 -29.84 1.20 3.15
C ASN A 16 -29.00 2.41 2.73
N PRO A 17 -28.85 3.44 3.58
CA PRO A 17 -28.11 4.62 3.21
C PRO A 17 -26.63 4.28 3.45
N SER A 18 -26.08 3.36 2.69
CA SER A 18 -24.66 2.99 2.73
C SER A 18 -24.00 3.32 1.41
N PHE A 19 -22.70 3.55 1.44
CA PHE A 19 -21.89 3.84 0.28
C PHE A 19 -20.59 3.06 0.30
N ALA A 20 -20.05 2.82 -0.90
CA ALA A 20 -18.68 2.38 -1.11
C ALA A 20 -18.12 3.20 -2.27
N LEU A 21 -17.04 3.93 -2.02
CA LEU A 21 -16.39 4.81 -2.99
C LEU A 21 -14.92 4.41 -3.14
N ILE A 22 -14.48 4.22 -4.37
CA ILE A 22 -13.07 4.09 -4.74
C ILE A 22 -12.75 5.19 -5.71
N GLY A 23 -11.65 5.90 -5.49
CA GLY A 23 -11.13 6.89 -6.43
C GLY A 23 -9.93 7.62 -5.87
N HIS A 24 -9.43 8.59 -6.63
CA HIS A 24 -8.32 9.41 -6.18
C HIS A 24 -8.72 10.32 -5.02
N ILE A 25 -7.76 10.60 -4.14
CA ILE A 25 -7.90 11.59 -3.07
C ILE A 25 -7.85 12.98 -3.71
N GLU A 26 -9.00 13.59 -3.98
CA GLU A 26 -9.08 14.92 -4.58
C GLU A 26 -8.69 16.00 -3.56
N GLN A 27 -9.20 15.85 -2.33
CA GLN A 27 -8.92 16.74 -1.21
C GLN A 27 -8.89 15.94 0.09
N LEU A 28 -8.00 16.31 1.01
CA LEU A 28 -7.95 15.74 2.36
C LEU A 28 -7.78 16.89 3.37
N GLN A 29 -8.59 16.90 4.41
CA GLN A 29 -8.61 17.96 5.44
C GLN A 29 -8.54 17.33 6.83
N LEU A 30 -7.85 18.01 7.75
CA LEU A 30 -7.72 17.66 9.16
C LEU A 30 -8.35 18.78 10.00
N ASP A 31 -9.35 18.45 10.83
CA ASP A 31 -10.12 19.48 11.54
C ASP A 31 -9.32 20.14 12.68
N GLN A 32 -8.59 19.33 13.45
CA GLN A 32 -7.87 19.78 14.64
C GLN A 32 -6.44 19.23 14.65
N PRO A 33 -5.46 19.95 14.06
CA PRO A 33 -4.07 19.49 13.96
C PRO A 33 -3.40 19.15 15.31
N GLY A 34 -3.80 19.83 16.40
CA GLY A 34 -3.30 19.57 17.75
C GLY A 34 -3.88 18.33 18.44
N ASN A 35 -4.82 17.63 17.81
CA ASN A 35 -5.47 16.44 18.36
C ASN A 35 -5.07 15.19 17.56
N PRO A 36 -4.29 14.25 18.14
CA PRO A 36 -3.86 13.03 17.44
C PRO A 36 -5.01 12.15 16.93
N LEU A 37 -6.19 12.25 17.53
CA LEU A 37 -7.38 11.48 17.15
C LEU A 37 -8.43 12.33 16.43
N SER A 38 -7.99 13.45 15.83
CA SER A 38 -8.87 14.33 15.05
C SER A 38 -9.47 13.60 13.85
N GLY A 39 -10.68 13.99 13.51
CA GLY A 39 -11.34 13.62 12.27
C GLY A 39 -11.03 14.64 11.19
N GLY A 40 -11.81 14.59 10.11
CA GLY A 40 -11.68 15.52 9.02
C GLY A 40 -12.55 15.11 7.85
N LYS A 41 -12.14 15.49 6.65
CA LYS A 41 -12.91 15.26 5.44
C LYS A 41 -12.01 14.82 4.30
N VAL A 42 -12.55 13.93 3.46
CA VAL A 42 -11.94 13.54 2.19
C VAL A 42 -12.92 13.79 1.06
N ARG A 43 -12.43 14.26 -0.09
CA ARG A 43 -13.23 14.33 -1.32
C ARG A 43 -12.77 13.26 -2.30
N VAL A 44 -13.72 12.47 -2.77
CA VAL A 44 -13.49 11.35 -3.69
C VAL A 44 -14.57 11.40 -4.78
N LYS A 45 -14.18 11.51 -6.05
CA LYS A 45 -15.13 11.64 -7.18
C LYS A 45 -16.13 12.77 -7.00
N GLY A 46 -15.70 13.91 -6.46
CA GLY A 46 -16.55 15.05 -6.12
C GLY A 46 -17.44 14.88 -4.88
N VAL A 47 -17.50 13.69 -4.26
CA VAL A 47 -18.29 13.45 -3.04
C VAL A 47 -17.43 13.76 -1.82
N GLU A 48 -17.92 14.66 -0.96
CA GLU A 48 -17.30 14.95 0.33
C GLU A 48 -17.75 13.92 1.38
N VAL A 49 -16.79 13.27 2.01
CA VAL A 49 -16.98 12.23 3.01
C VAL A 49 -16.31 12.66 4.31
N THR A 50 -17.08 12.65 5.39
CA THR A 50 -16.60 12.89 6.74
C THR A 50 -15.86 11.66 7.26
N LEU A 51 -14.63 11.88 7.72
CA LEU A 51 -13.80 10.92 8.43
C LEU A 51 -13.97 11.18 9.94
N PRO A 52 -14.68 10.32 10.68
CA PRO A 52 -14.93 10.56 12.09
C PRO A 52 -13.64 10.60 12.92
N ARG A 53 -13.72 11.24 14.08
CA ARG A 53 -12.67 11.15 15.11
C ARG A 53 -12.40 9.69 15.48
N ASN A 54 -11.15 9.39 15.80
CA ASN A 54 -10.65 8.04 16.12
C ASN A 54 -10.70 7.03 14.95
N LEU A 55 -11.09 7.43 13.74
CA LEU A 55 -11.00 6.54 12.59
C LEU A 55 -9.53 6.25 12.27
N LEU A 56 -9.18 4.96 12.21
CA LEU A 56 -7.90 4.50 11.70
C LEU A 56 -8.01 4.25 10.20
N LEU A 57 -7.09 4.83 9.44
CA LEU A 57 -6.94 4.58 8.02
C LEU A 57 -6.03 3.37 7.83
N THR A 58 -6.50 2.40 7.06
CA THR A 58 -5.71 1.23 6.69
C THR A 58 -4.78 1.62 5.54
N MET A 59 -3.48 1.49 5.76
CA MET A 59 -2.44 1.66 4.75
C MET A 59 -1.80 0.29 4.47
N PRO A 60 -0.98 0.13 3.43
CA PRO A 60 -0.12 -1.05 3.33
C PRO A 60 0.74 -1.18 4.59
N GLY A 61 0.67 -2.35 5.24
CA GLY A 61 1.53 -2.70 6.37
C GLY A 61 1.28 -1.97 7.69
N GLN A 62 0.31 -1.06 7.78
CA GLN A 62 0.09 -0.28 9.01
C GLN A 62 -1.30 0.37 9.07
N TYR A 63 -1.65 0.84 10.28
CA TYR A 63 -2.82 1.68 10.53
C TYR A 63 -2.36 3.04 11.02
N LEU A 64 -2.87 4.10 10.40
CA LEU A 64 -2.53 5.47 10.75
C LEU A 64 -3.77 6.25 11.14
N THR A 65 -3.63 7.19 12.07
CA THR A 65 -4.68 8.19 12.28
C THR A 65 -4.69 9.17 11.12
N LEU A 66 -5.79 9.91 10.95
CA LEU A 66 -5.80 11.01 9.98
C LEU A 66 -4.73 12.05 10.31
N ASN A 67 -4.46 12.30 11.59
CA ASN A 67 -3.42 13.23 12.03
C ASN A 67 -2.02 12.80 11.55
N ASP A 68 -1.71 11.49 11.61
CA ASP A 68 -0.42 10.96 11.17
C ASP A 68 -0.19 11.15 9.67
N LEU A 69 -1.24 11.08 8.85
CA LEU A 69 -1.13 11.37 7.41
C LEU A 69 -0.66 12.80 7.12
N PHE A 70 -0.93 13.75 8.02
CA PHE A 70 -0.50 15.15 7.90
C PHE A 70 0.89 15.39 8.44
N ARG A 71 1.62 14.38 8.93
CA ARG A 71 3.04 14.51 9.32
C ARG A 71 3.99 14.42 8.12
N GLY A 72 3.45 14.13 6.94
CA GLY A 72 4.17 14.01 5.67
C GLY A 72 4.56 12.56 5.35
N PRO A 73 5.42 12.35 4.34
CA PRO A 73 5.79 11.00 3.89
C PRO A 73 6.63 10.19 4.90
N HIS A 74 7.20 10.87 5.90
CA HIS A 74 8.00 10.25 6.96
C HIS A 74 7.41 10.68 8.31
N PRO A 75 6.28 10.09 8.74
CA PRO A 75 5.61 10.49 9.98
C PRO A 75 6.46 10.17 11.23
N GLY A 76 7.38 9.22 11.13
CA GLY A 76 8.18 8.71 12.24
C GLY A 76 7.37 7.81 13.17
N THR A 77 8.00 7.39 14.26
CA THR A 77 7.39 6.59 15.32
C THR A 77 7.56 7.29 16.67
N ALA A 78 6.66 7.03 17.63
CA ALA A 78 6.77 7.62 18.95
C ALA A 78 8.08 7.19 19.65
N PRO A 79 8.78 8.10 20.36
CA PRO A 79 8.41 9.50 20.66
C PRO A 79 8.84 10.53 19.60
N ALA A 80 9.49 10.13 18.52
CA ALA A 80 10.10 10.99 17.51
C ALA A 80 9.19 11.21 16.28
N LEU A 81 7.97 11.70 16.51
CA LEU A 81 7.03 12.00 15.42
C LEU A 81 7.40 13.30 14.70
N ALA A 82 7.30 13.29 13.36
CA ALA A 82 7.39 14.50 12.56
C ALA A 82 6.24 15.48 12.89
N PRO A 83 6.44 16.81 12.75
CA PRO A 83 5.40 17.78 13.02
C PRO A 83 4.23 17.65 12.03
N VAL A 84 3.02 17.89 12.53
CA VAL A 84 1.81 17.97 11.69
C VAL A 84 1.91 19.20 10.79
N ARG A 85 1.55 19.02 9.52
CA ARG A 85 1.60 20.03 8.45
C ARG A 85 0.19 20.46 8.04
N PRO A 86 0.03 21.57 7.33
CA PRO A 86 -1.27 21.99 6.80
C PRO A 86 -1.84 21.06 5.71
N GLN A 87 -0.98 20.27 5.06
CA GLN A 87 -1.32 19.42 3.91
C GLN A 87 -0.66 18.05 4.07
N SER A 88 -1.35 17.02 3.57
CA SER A 88 -0.91 15.62 3.69
C SER A 88 0.17 15.23 2.67
N GLY A 89 0.21 15.91 1.52
CA GLY A 89 0.97 15.52 0.34
C GLY A 89 0.38 14.31 -0.41
N LEU A 90 -0.84 13.88 -0.08
CA LEU A 90 -1.55 12.76 -0.72
C LEU A 90 -2.68 13.23 -1.64
N ALA A 91 -3.24 14.41 -1.41
CA ALA A 91 -4.40 14.90 -2.13
C ALA A 91 -4.01 15.66 -3.39
N LEU A 92 -4.79 15.54 -4.46
CA LEU A 92 -4.56 16.28 -5.71
C LEU A 92 -4.60 17.80 -5.50
N ALA A 93 -5.34 18.28 -4.51
CA ALA A 93 -5.40 19.69 -4.11
C ALA A 93 -4.24 20.15 -3.20
N ASP A 94 -3.31 19.27 -2.82
CA ASP A 94 -2.13 19.67 -2.06
C ASP A 94 -1.15 20.50 -2.92
N THR A 95 -0.28 21.31 -2.29
CA THR A 95 0.68 22.17 -3.00
C THR A 95 2.12 21.85 -2.57
N PRO A 96 2.97 21.32 -3.48
CA PRO A 96 2.63 20.85 -4.83
C PRO A 96 1.74 19.61 -4.78
N ALA A 97 0.98 19.39 -5.87
CA ALA A 97 0.21 18.17 -6.03
C ALA A 97 1.15 16.94 -6.01
N PRO A 98 0.68 15.78 -5.53
CA PRO A 98 1.48 14.57 -5.49
C PRO A 98 1.90 14.17 -6.92
N ARG A 99 3.13 13.66 -7.05
CA ARG A 99 3.70 13.26 -8.35
C ARG A 99 2.89 12.17 -9.04
N VAL A 100 2.27 11.30 -8.25
CA VAL A 100 1.33 10.27 -8.70
C VAL A 100 0.05 10.41 -7.88
N PRO A 101 -1.13 10.18 -8.46
CA PRO A 101 -2.35 10.26 -7.70
C PRO A 101 -2.46 9.04 -6.77
N PHE A 102 -2.94 9.27 -5.53
CA PHE A 102 -3.20 8.20 -4.56
C PHE A 102 -4.70 7.89 -4.52
N GLU A 103 -5.02 6.62 -4.33
CA GLU A 103 -6.40 6.13 -4.27
C GLU A 103 -6.84 5.88 -2.82
N ILE A 104 -8.14 6.07 -2.59
CA ILE A 104 -8.78 5.73 -1.32
C ILE A 104 -10.06 4.92 -1.59
N ASN A 105 -10.21 3.82 -0.85
CA ASN A 105 -11.44 3.05 -0.72
C ASN A 105 -12.12 3.45 0.59
N VAL A 106 -13.33 4.02 0.51
CA VAL A 106 -14.10 4.48 1.65
C VAL A 106 -15.46 3.81 1.67
N ILE A 107 -15.82 3.21 2.80
CA ILE A 107 -17.10 2.55 3.02
C ILE A 107 -17.74 3.16 4.25
N GLY A 108 -19.04 3.43 4.18
CA GLY A 108 -19.74 4.08 5.28
C GLY A 108 -21.23 4.21 5.07
N ASN A 109 -21.85 5.05 5.90
CA ASN A 109 -23.28 5.33 5.88
C ASN A 109 -23.55 6.81 5.54
N ILE A 110 -24.70 7.06 4.93
CA ILE A 110 -25.24 8.39 4.66
C ILE A 110 -26.22 8.71 5.79
N VAL A 111 -25.88 9.68 6.63
CA VAL A 111 -26.71 10.07 7.78
C VAL A 111 -27.19 11.50 7.55
N ASN A 112 -28.50 11.70 7.43
CA ASN A 112 -29.08 13.02 7.13
C ASN A 112 -28.48 13.71 5.89
N GLY A 113 -28.12 12.92 4.87
CA GLY A 113 -27.49 13.41 3.63
C GLY A 113 -25.97 13.58 3.70
N GLU A 114 -25.34 13.35 4.85
CA GLU A 114 -23.89 13.41 5.03
C GLU A 114 -23.26 12.03 4.87
N TYR A 115 -22.22 11.92 4.04
CA TYR A 115 -21.45 10.69 3.88
C TYR A 115 -20.46 10.57 5.03
N ILE A 116 -20.61 9.55 5.88
CA ILE A 116 -19.76 9.31 7.05
C ILE A 116 -19.05 7.97 6.91
N ALA A 117 -17.72 8.01 6.87
CA ALA A 117 -16.90 6.81 6.73
C ALA A 117 -16.88 5.96 8.02
N ALA A 118 -16.98 4.65 7.85
CA ALA A 118 -16.68 3.67 8.89
C ALA A 118 -15.33 2.95 8.61
N VAL A 119 -14.96 2.85 7.33
CA VAL A 119 -13.72 2.24 6.86
C VAL A 119 -13.10 3.15 5.82
N ALA A 120 -11.81 3.39 5.93
CA ALA A 120 -11.01 4.09 4.92
C ALA A 120 -9.69 3.35 4.71
N ARG A 121 -9.37 3.05 3.46
CA ARG A 121 -8.13 2.37 3.06
C ARG A 121 -7.45 3.16 1.96
N ILE A 122 -6.17 3.46 2.07
CA ILE A 122 -5.43 4.24 1.07
C ILE A 122 -4.39 3.35 0.39
N PHE A 123 -4.28 3.49 -0.93
CA PHE A 123 -3.36 2.73 -1.77
C PHE A 123 -2.68 3.67 -2.79
N GLN A 124 -1.52 3.27 -3.31
CA GLN A 124 -0.93 3.96 -4.46
C GLN A 124 -1.72 3.67 -5.74
N VAL A 125 -2.03 2.40 -5.99
CA VAL A 125 -2.94 1.92 -7.04
C VAL A 125 -3.57 0.61 -6.54
N GLU A 126 -4.90 0.55 -6.42
CA GLU A 126 -5.62 -0.60 -5.86
C GLU A 126 -5.55 -1.84 -6.79
N LEU A 127 -5.49 -1.65 -8.11
CA LEU A 127 -5.44 -2.72 -9.11
C LEU A 127 -4.10 -2.81 -9.85
N GLY A 128 -3.01 -2.31 -9.24
CA GLY A 128 -1.65 -2.35 -9.78
C GLY A 128 -1.00 -3.74 -9.72
N ILE A 129 -1.68 -4.77 -10.23
CA ILE A 129 -1.26 -6.17 -10.11
C ILE A 129 -0.35 -6.56 -11.27
N GLY A 130 0.79 -7.16 -10.96
CA GLY A 130 1.72 -7.75 -11.93
C GLY A 130 2.31 -9.06 -11.42
N ALA A 131 2.70 -9.94 -12.34
CA ALA A 131 3.34 -11.21 -12.01
C ALA A 131 4.47 -11.51 -12.99
N GLY A 132 5.47 -12.25 -12.53
CA GLY A 132 6.61 -12.66 -13.34
C GLY A 132 7.59 -13.51 -12.54
N PHE A 133 8.68 -13.89 -13.20
CA PHE A 133 9.78 -14.63 -12.60
C PHE A 133 10.82 -13.66 -12.05
N VAL A 134 11.38 -13.96 -10.88
CA VAL A 134 12.56 -13.26 -10.37
C VAL A 134 13.74 -13.61 -11.27
N ARG A 135 14.20 -12.66 -12.07
CA ARG A 135 15.29 -12.85 -13.04
C ARG A 135 16.67 -12.56 -12.46
N ALA A 136 16.73 -11.57 -11.56
CA ALA A 136 17.96 -11.16 -10.89
C ALA A 136 17.64 -10.40 -9.59
N ILE A 137 18.65 -10.35 -8.73
CA ILE A 137 18.68 -9.49 -7.54
C ILE A 137 19.82 -8.51 -7.72
N ASP A 138 19.51 -7.22 -7.76
CA ASP A 138 20.51 -6.16 -7.79
C ASP A 138 20.86 -5.79 -6.34
N LEU A 139 21.93 -6.40 -5.82
CA LEU A 139 22.41 -6.19 -4.45
C LEU A 139 22.91 -4.76 -4.23
N ALA A 140 23.38 -4.07 -5.27
CA ALA A 140 23.86 -2.70 -5.12
C ALA A 140 22.68 -1.74 -4.93
N LYS A 141 21.59 -1.97 -5.67
CA LYS A 141 20.40 -1.11 -5.61
C LYS A 141 19.36 -1.54 -4.57
N GLY A 142 19.41 -2.79 -4.11
CA GLY A 142 18.40 -3.37 -3.24
C GLY A 142 17.08 -3.66 -3.98
N GLU A 143 17.16 -4.15 -5.21
CA GLU A 143 16.01 -4.38 -6.10
C GLU A 143 15.91 -5.83 -6.57
N LEU A 144 14.70 -6.27 -6.87
CA LEU A 144 14.43 -7.48 -7.65
C LEU A 144 14.06 -7.10 -9.07
N LEU A 145 14.54 -7.85 -10.06
CA LEU A 145 14.04 -7.79 -11.42
C LEU A 145 12.98 -8.87 -11.61
N VAL A 146 11.76 -8.47 -11.96
CA VAL A 146 10.62 -9.37 -12.19
C VAL A 146 10.18 -9.25 -13.65
N GLY A 147 10.14 -10.37 -14.37
CA GLY A 147 9.80 -10.34 -15.80
C GLY A 147 9.48 -11.71 -16.38
N ALA A 148 9.60 -11.83 -17.70
CA ALA A 148 9.35 -13.08 -18.41
C ALA A 148 10.28 -14.22 -17.91
N ARG A 149 9.78 -15.46 -17.99
CA ARG A 149 10.53 -16.66 -17.60
C ARG A 149 11.89 -16.71 -18.31
N PRO A 150 13.00 -17.02 -17.61
CA PRO A 150 14.27 -17.33 -18.25
C PRO A 150 14.13 -18.53 -19.20
N GLU A 151 14.77 -18.46 -20.37
CA GLU A 151 14.79 -19.57 -21.34
C GLU A 151 16.08 -20.38 -21.18
N ALA A 152 15.98 -21.71 -21.28
CA ALA A 152 17.15 -22.57 -21.26
C ALA A 152 18.06 -22.26 -22.46
N GLY A 153 19.35 -22.04 -22.21
CA GLY A 153 20.31 -21.66 -23.25
C GLY A 153 20.19 -20.20 -23.72
N GLU A 154 19.48 -19.35 -22.97
CA GLU A 154 19.40 -17.91 -23.26
C GLU A 154 20.81 -17.29 -23.38
N SER A 155 21.07 -16.62 -24.51
CA SER A 155 22.35 -15.94 -24.71
C SER A 155 22.52 -14.76 -23.74
N PRO A 156 23.75 -14.36 -23.39
CA PRO A 156 23.98 -13.20 -22.52
C PRO A 156 23.31 -11.91 -23.02
N ALA A 157 23.27 -11.70 -24.34
CA ALA A 157 22.62 -10.54 -24.95
C ALA A 157 21.09 -10.58 -24.80
N ALA A 158 20.48 -11.75 -25.02
CA ALA A 158 19.04 -11.93 -24.83
C ALA A 158 18.64 -11.73 -23.35
N LYS A 159 19.43 -12.29 -22.43
CA LYS A 159 19.23 -12.08 -20.98
C LYS A 159 19.29 -10.59 -20.62
N ALA A 160 20.32 -9.87 -21.07
CA ALA A 160 20.47 -8.44 -20.79
C ALA A 160 19.30 -7.62 -21.32
N ALA A 161 18.82 -7.91 -22.53
CA ALA A 161 17.65 -7.24 -23.11
C ALA A 161 16.37 -7.49 -22.29
N ARG A 162 16.14 -8.73 -21.85
CA ARG A 162 14.97 -9.06 -21.01
C ARG A 162 15.07 -8.47 -19.61
N ASP A 163 16.25 -8.46 -19.00
CA ASP A 163 16.48 -7.84 -17.69
C ASP A 163 16.28 -6.32 -17.76
N ALA A 164 16.65 -5.67 -18.87
CA ALA A 164 16.39 -4.26 -19.11
C ALA A 164 14.90 -3.94 -19.26
N ALA A 165 14.11 -4.88 -19.77
CA ALA A 165 12.65 -4.78 -19.90
C ALA A 165 11.88 -5.24 -18.66
N ALA A 166 12.55 -5.81 -17.64
CA ALA A 166 11.91 -6.31 -16.44
C ALA A 166 11.44 -5.18 -15.52
N ALA A 167 10.37 -5.44 -14.76
CA ALA A 167 9.93 -4.56 -13.71
C ALA A 167 10.96 -4.57 -12.57
N ARG A 168 11.31 -3.38 -12.09
CA ARG A 168 12.15 -3.20 -10.90
C ARG A 168 11.26 -3.12 -9.68
N VAL A 169 11.42 -4.08 -8.77
CA VAL A 169 10.68 -4.13 -7.51
C VAL A 169 11.61 -3.75 -6.37
N ARG A 170 11.19 -2.74 -5.60
CA ARG A 170 11.80 -2.34 -4.33
C ARG A 170 10.78 -2.50 -3.23
N LEU A 171 11.21 -3.10 -2.13
CA LEU A 171 10.40 -3.09 -0.90
C LEU A 171 10.47 -1.69 -0.31
N ASN A 172 9.34 -1.16 0.15
CA ASN A 172 9.33 0.05 0.96
C ASN A 172 9.58 -0.36 2.41
N ASP A 173 10.83 -0.32 2.85
CA ASP A 173 11.29 -0.94 4.09
C ASP A 173 12.22 0.06 4.81
N PRO A 174 11.66 0.96 5.63
CA PRO A 174 12.41 2.01 6.31
C PRO A 174 13.46 1.44 7.28
N GLU A 175 13.05 0.45 8.06
CA GLU A 175 13.89 -0.22 9.07
C GLU A 175 14.81 -1.30 8.48
N GLY A 176 14.52 -1.74 7.25
CA GLY A 176 15.33 -2.74 6.58
C GLY A 176 15.17 -4.10 7.23
N ALA A 177 13.95 -4.51 7.58
CA ALA A 177 13.66 -5.83 8.13
C ALA A 177 13.77 -6.94 7.07
N TYR A 178 13.31 -6.68 5.85
CA TYR A 178 13.30 -7.62 4.72
C TYR A 178 14.32 -7.30 3.64
N GLY A 179 15.15 -6.28 3.84
CA GLY A 179 16.28 -6.00 2.95
C GLY A 179 17.04 -4.75 3.35
N LYS A 180 17.63 -4.06 2.36
CA LYS A 180 18.26 -2.75 2.63
C LYS A 180 17.22 -1.78 3.18
N ARG A 181 17.62 -0.91 4.12
CA ARG A 181 16.79 0.22 4.54
C ARG A 181 16.52 1.15 3.36
N ASN A 182 15.42 1.87 3.38
CA ASN A 182 15.10 2.87 2.35
C ASN A 182 16.26 3.84 2.12
N ALA A 183 16.90 4.32 3.19
CA ALA A 183 18.05 5.22 3.12
C ALA A 183 19.29 4.61 2.43
N ASP A 184 19.46 3.29 2.50
CA ASP A 184 20.61 2.57 1.96
C ASP A 184 20.39 2.04 0.53
N LYS A 185 19.19 2.22 -0.04
CA LYS A 185 18.86 1.84 -1.42
C LYS A 185 19.42 2.85 -2.42
N PHE A 186 19.51 2.44 -3.68
CA PHE A 186 19.86 3.37 -4.76
C PHE A 186 18.87 4.54 -4.82
N GLY A 187 19.40 5.77 -4.73
CA GLY A 187 18.60 6.99 -4.64
C GLY A 187 17.94 7.23 -3.28
N GLY A 188 18.20 6.40 -2.26
CA GLY A 188 17.56 6.44 -0.94
C GLY A 188 17.76 7.75 -0.18
N GLY A 189 18.95 8.36 -0.28
CA GLY A 189 19.22 9.68 0.31
C GLY A 189 18.56 10.86 -0.41
N ALA A 190 18.08 10.68 -1.65
CA ALA A 190 17.52 11.75 -2.49
C ALA A 190 16.03 11.58 -2.82
N SER A 191 15.47 10.38 -2.62
CA SER A 191 14.06 10.06 -2.86
C SER A 191 13.63 8.93 -1.93
N PRO A 192 13.51 9.19 -0.61
CA PRO A 192 13.01 8.19 0.31
C PRO A 192 11.57 7.84 -0.08
N LEU A 193 11.29 6.54 -0.18
CA LEU A 193 9.95 6.02 -0.41
C LEU A 193 9.03 6.51 0.73
N ASP A 194 7.75 6.76 0.45
CA ASP A 194 6.82 7.26 1.45
C ASP A 194 6.55 6.19 2.53
N ASP A 195 7.04 6.39 3.75
CA ASP A 195 7.01 5.40 4.82
C ASP A 195 5.59 5.06 5.27
N ARG A 196 4.59 5.89 4.94
CA ARG A 196 3.17 5.56 5.20
C ARG A 196 2.69 4.36 4.39
N PHE A 197 3.43 3.96 3.35
CA PHE A 197 3.18 2.79 2.51
C PHE A 197 4.26 1.71 2.72
N SER A 198 4.90 1.67 3.88
CA SER A 198 5.94 0.70 4.17
C SER A 198 5.39 -0.71 4.34
N VAL A 199 6.25 -1.70 4.18
CA VAL A 199 6.01 -3.05 4.69
C VAL A 199 5.86 -3.01 6.21
N ASP A 200 5.11 -3.96 6.74
CA ASP A 200 5.05 -4.22 8.18
C ASP A 200 6.33 -4.94 8.60
N PRO A 201 7.19 -4.38 9.47
CA PRO A 201 8.44 -5.00 9.90
C PRO A 201 8.25 -6.19 10.86
N ASP A 202 7.06 -6.36 11.44
CA ASP A 202 6.77 -7.38 12.45
C ASP A 202 5.96 -8.56 11.89
N ASN A 203 5.44 -8.45 10.68
CA ASN A 203 4.71 -9.50 9.98
C ASN A 203 5.41 -9.89 8.67
N PRO A 204 5.15 -11.06 8.07
CA PRO A 204 5.77 -11.43 6.78
C PRO A 204 4.90 -11.02 5.56
N PRO A 205 4.91 -9.76 5.06
CA PRO A 205 4.01 -9.36 3.96
C PRO A 205 4.53 -9.76 2.58
N VAL A 206 5.82 -10.09 2.44
CA VAL A 206 6.44 -10.34 1.14
C VAL A 206 6.53 -11.83 0.87
N VAL A 207 5.90 -12.25 -0.22
CA VAL A 207 5.77 -13.66 -0.58
C VAL A 207 5.95 -13.84 -2.09
N ALA A 208 6.48 -14.99 -2.49
CA ALA A 208 6.52 -15.42 -3.88
C ALA A 208 5.67 -16.67 -4.04
N LEU A 209 5.09 -16.90 -5.22
CA LEU A 209 4.32 -18.12 -5.50
C LEU A 209 5.11 -19.39 -5.15
N THR A 210 6.42 -19.36 -5.34
CA THR A 210 7.31 -20.49 -5.09
C THR A 210 7.84 -20.55 -3.67
N GLY A 211 7.69 -19.51 -2.81
CA GLY A 211 8.31 -19.39 -1.48
C GLY A 211 7.83 -18.30 -0.52
N PHE A 212 7.93 -18.57 0.79
CA PHE A 212 7.42 -17.72 1.87
C PHE A 212 8.31 -17.78 3.14
N PRO A 213 8.46 -16.68 3.88
CA PRO A 213 8.49 -15.29 3.43
C PRO A 213 9.78 -14.96 2.67
N MET A 214 9.71 -13.98 1.76
CA MET A 214 10.82 -13.56 0.92
C MET A 214 11.45 -12.26 1.43
N CYS A 215 12.75 -12.12 1.21
CA CYS A 215 13.54 -10.93 1.54
C CYS A 215 14.45 -10.57 0.34
N ILE A 216 14.84 -9.30 0.22
CA ILE A 216 15.86 -8.84 -0.73
C ILE A 216 17.19 -8.76 0.01
N PRO A 217 18.17 -9.65 -0.29
CA PRO A 217 19.43 -9.69 0.46
C PRO A 217 20.19 -8.36 0.36
N ARG A 218 20.77 -7.96 1.49
CA ARG A 218 21.57 -6.73 1.64
C ARG A 218 22.97 -6.88 1.07
N SER A 219 23.46 -8.12 1.00
CA SER A 219 24.78 -8.54 0.52
C SER A 219 24.72 -9.98 0.00
N ALA A 220 25.81 -10.48 -0.59
CA ALA A 220 25.88 -11.86 -1.08
C ALA A 220 25.75 -12.90 0.06
N ALA A 221 26.24 -12.56 1.26
CA ALA A 221 26.16 -13.37 2.47
C ALA A 221 25.36 -12.60 3.53
N ASP A 222 24.04 -12.57 3.37
CA ASP A 222 23.11 -11.92 4.30
C ASP A 222 22.53 -12.98 5.27
N PRO A 223 22.91 -12.97 6.57
CA PRO A 223 22.39 -13.93 7.54
C PRO A 223 20.89 -13.78 7.82
N GLN A 224 20.33 -12.58 7.65
CA GLN A 224 18.90 -12.32 7.81
C GLN A 224 18.11 -12.64 6.53
N CYS A 225 18.82 -12.81 5.40
CA CYS A 225 18.25 -13.19 4.13
C CYS A 225 19.09 -14.27 3.41
N PRO A 226 19.22 -15.47 4.02
CA PRO A 226 20.14 -16.49 3.53
C PRO A 226 19.74 -17.02 2.15
N ALA A 227 20.73 -17.49 1.39
CA ALA A 227 20.50 -18.05 0.06
C ALA A 227 19.61 -19.29 0.07
N SER A 228 19.53 -20.01 1.19
CA SER A 228 18.62 -21.13 1.39
C SER A 228 17.14 -20.73 1.30
N ASN A 229 16.80 -19.47 1.53
CA ASN A 229 15.44 -18.95 1.34
C ASN A 229 15.13 -18.71 -0.15
N ARG A 230 16.07 -19.02 -1.07
CA ARG A 230 16.01 -18.79 -2.52
C ARG A 230 16.37 -20.07 -3.28
N ALA A 231 15.70 -20.28 -4.42
CA ALA A 231 15.53 -21.62 -4.95
C ALA A 231 16.88 -22.03 -5.52
N PRO A 232 17.42 -23.21 -5.18
CA PRO A 232 18.75 -23.58 -5.63
C PRO A 232 18.83 -23.69 -7.16
N ALA A 233 17.68 -23.79 -7.85
CA ALA A 233 17.59 -23.76 -9.30
C ALA A 233 16.52 -22.76 -9.78
N PRO A 234 16.73 -22.10 -10.95
CA PRO A 234 15.76 -21.18 -11.56
C PRO A 234 14.40 -21.83 -11.88
N ASP A 235 14.32 -23.17 -11.90
CA ASP A 235 13.12 -23.96 -12.17
C ASP A 235 12.62 -24.78 -10.97
N ALA A 236 13.23 -24.64 -9.78
CA ALA A 236 12.79 -25.39 -8.60
C ALA A 236 11.53 -24.75 -8.01
N THR A 237 10.38 -25.38 -8.24
CA THR A 237 9.04 -24.88 -7.89
C THR A 237 8.68 -24.94 -6.41
N ARG A 238 9.62 -25.13 -5.48
CA ARG A 238 9.31 -25.31 -4.05
C ARG A 238 10.43 -24.85 -3.12
N PHE A 239 10.05 -24.13 -2.06
CA PHE A 239 10.82 -24.07 -0.81
C PHE A 239 10.16 -24.89 0.26
N THR A 240 10.97 -25.71 0.91
CA THR A 240 10.71 -26.22 2.25
C THR A 240 11.57 -25.41 3.22
N CYS A 241 11.13 -25.25 4.46
CA CYS A 241 12.00 -24.84 5.56
C CYS A 241 13.28 -25.70 5.54
N GLY A 242 14.42 -25.11 5.90
CA GLY A 242 15.75 -25.72 5.83
C GLY A 242 15.89 -27.07 6.56
N PRO A 243 17.06 -27.72 6.46
CA PRO A 243 17.26 -29.10 6.88
C PRO A 243 17.01 -29.27 8.39
N THR A 244 16.30 -30.35 8.74
CA THR A 244 16.32 -30.98 10.07
C THR A 244 17.71 -31.52 10.38
#